data_AF-A0A0M0LLA3-F1
#
_entry.id   AF-A0A0M0LLA3-F1
#
_cell.length_a   1.000
_cell.length_b   1.000
_cell.length_c   1.000
_cell.angle_alpha   90.00
_cell.angle_beta   90.00
_cell.angle_gamma   90.00
#
_symmetry.space_group_name_H-M   'P 1'
#
loop_
_entity.id
_entity.type
_entity.pdbx_description
1 polymer ?
#
loop_
_entity_poly.entity_id
_entity_poly.type
_entity_poly.pdbx_seq_one_letter_code
_entity_poly.pdbx_strand_id
1 'polypeptide(L)'
;MKANNIQNWKASTIVLLSLLISAILIGCENNNDLQQTQSTKTEVEMDTNKEQDNISEYTSELESLQMQTEYMNMQNQYLVSVIKQMMKNFSNEEMLEFSKKQFVYELQVNGESIPRNERLAIPQGDVEILLLEKGMGYDFLPPKWLEKGRLSGDYIDHILNFDTTNWTPLGTDGTVATAQGYKTTNMKAGERVSLNITDDLKEKLDLVTNKIQIDVN
;
A
#
# COMPACT_ATOMS: atom_id res chain seq x y z
N MET A 1 -29.07 -59.64 -30.41
CA MET A 1 -27.86 -60.47 -30.25
C MET A 1 -26.88 -60.07 -31.34
N LYS A 2 -25.63 -59.73 -30.97
CA LYS A 2 -24.48 -59.24 -31.77
C LYS A 2 -24.63 -57.78 -32.29
N ALA A 3 -24.09 -56.71 -31.70
CA ALA A 3 -22.92 -56.51 -30.84
C ALA A 3 -21.66 -57.23 -31.35
N ASN A 4 -21.07 -56.76 -32.47
CA ASN A 4 -19.66 -57.04 -32.78
C ASN A 4 -19.00 -56.26 -33.96
N ASN A 5 -19.44 -55.04 -34.33
CA ASN A 5 -18.83 -54.34 -35.48
C ASN A 5 -18.28 -52.93 -35.22
N ILE A 6 -18.33 -52.39 -34.00
CA ILE A 6 -17.85 -51.02 -33.71
C ILE A 6 -16.43 -51.00 -33.13
N GLN A 7 -15.91 -52.15 -32.65
CA GLN A 7 -14.62 -52.22 -31.97
C GLN A 7 -13.42 -52.33 -32.93
N ASN A 8 -13.63 -52.80 -34.16
CA ASN A 8 -12.55 -52.99 -35.14
C ASN A 8 -12.18 -51.73 -35.93
N TRP A 9 -13.03 -50.69 -35.91
CA TRP A 9 -12.75 -49.45 -36.66
C TRP A 9 -11.82 -48.50 -35.90
N LYS A 10 -11.89 -48.50 -34.56
CA LYS A 10 -11.01 -47.69 -33.68
C LYS A 10 -9.61 -48.28 -33.50
N ALA A 11 -9.44 -49.59 -33.68
CA ALA A 11 -8.11 -50.23 -33.62
C ALA A 11 -7.31 -49.96 -34.91
N SER A 12 -7.99 -49.85 -36.07
CA SER A 12 -7.31 -49.67 -37.36
C SER A 12 -6.78 -48.23 -37.58
N THR A 13 -7.36 -47.23 -36.91
CA THR A 13 -6.89 -45.83 -37.02
C THR A 13 -5.68 -45.55 -36.12
N ILE A 14 -5.54 -46.24 -34.98
CA ILE A 14 -4.41 -46.06 -34.06
C ILE A 14 -3.13 -46.68 -34.62
N VAL A 15 -3.21 -47.83 -35.30
CA VAL A 15 -2.05 -48.49 -35.92
C VAL A 15 -1.54 -47.72 -37.14
N LEU A 16 -2.43 -47.05 -37.89
CA LEU A 16 -2.02 -46.23 -39.04
C LEU A 16 -1.31 -44.94 -38.61
N LEU A 17 -1.72 -44.36 -37.47
CA LEU A 17 -1.10 -43.14 -36.92
C LEU A 17 0.27 -43.41 -36.30
N SER A 18 0.50 -44.59 -35.71
CA SER A 18 1.80 -44.94 -35.12
C SER A 18 2.88 -45.25 -36.17
N LEU A 19 2.48 -45.74 -37.36
CA LEU A 19 3.40 -46.00 -38.48
C LEU A 19 3.88 -44.71 -39.17
N LEU A 20 3.08 -43.63 -39.13
CA LEU A 20 3.43 -42.33 -39.70
C LEU A 20 4.48 -41.56 -38.87
N ILE A 21 4.56 -41.80 -37.57
CA ILE A 21 5.54 -41.12 -36.68
C ILE A 21 6.93 -41.76 -36.81
N SER A 22 7.02 -43.07 -37.08
CA SER A 22 8.31 -43.76 -37.28
C SER A 22 9.02 -43.41 -38.59
N ALA A 23 8.32 -42.81 -39.57
CA ALA A 23 8.92 -42.44 -40.85
C ALA A 23 9.60 -41.06 -40.85
N ILE A 24 9.49 -40.27 -39.77
CA ILE A 24 10.12 -38.94 -39.65
C ILE A 24 11.49 -39.04 -38.94
N LEU A 25 11.87 -40.20 -38.40
CA LEU A 25 13.10 -40.40 -37.64
C LEU A 25 14.25 -41.04 -38.44
N ILE A 26 14.15 -41.14 -39.78
CA ILE A 26 15.24 -41.61 -40.62
C ILE A 26 15.73 -40.46 -41.52
N GLY A 27 16.82 -39.84 -41.09
CA GLY A 27 17.85 -39.33 -42.01
C GLY A 27 17.77 -37.87 -42.43
N CYS A 28 18.32 -36.99 -41.59
CA CYS A 28 19.24 -35.96 -42.09
C CYS A 28 20.64 -36.30 -41.58
N GLU A 29 21.31 -37.23 -42.25
CA GLU A 29 22.75 -37.36 -42.17
C GLU A 29 23.33 -36.25 -43.06
N ASN A 30 23.83 -35.19 -42.43
CA ASN A 30 24.70 -34.24 -43.11
C ASN A 30 25.93 -34.03 -42.23
N ASN A 31 27.06 -34.52 -42.74
CA ASN A 31 28.38 -34.38 -42.16
C ASN A 31 28.67 -32.91 -41.80
N ASN A 32 28.69 -32.61 -40.49
CA ASN A 32 29.49 -31.56 -39.82
C ASN A 32 29.20 -31.58 -38.31
N ASP A 33 29.33 -32.76 -37.70
CA ASP A 33 29.10 -32.95 -36.27
C ASP A 33 30.43 -32.88 -35.53
N LEU A 34 30.78 -31.70 -35.00
CA LEU A 34 31.67 -31.55 -33.84
C LEU A 34 31.85 -30.10 -33.34
N GLN A 35 31.44 -29.05 -34.06
CA GLN A 35 31.61 -27.66 -33.59
C GLN A 35 30.32 -26.91 -33.20
N GLN A 36 29.13 -27.32 -33.67
CA GLN A 36 27.89 -26.59 -33.38
C GLN A 36 27.16 -27.08 -32.12
N THR A 37 27.29 -28.37 -31.79
CA THR A 37 26.71 -28.97 -30.56
C THR A 37 27.43 -28.50 -29.28
N GLN A 38 28.69 -28.07 -29.38
CA GLN A 38 29.40 -27.47 -28.23
C GLN A 38 28.96 -26.03 -27.96
N SER A 39 28.75 -25.19 -28.99
CA SER A 39 28.33 -23.79 -28.75
C SER A 39 26.92 -23.68 -28.16
N THR A 40 25.94 -24.43 -28.66
CA THR A 40 24.55 -24.35 -28.13
C THR A 40 24.41 -25.03 -26.77
N LYS A 41 25.16 -26.10 -26.50
CA LYS A 41 25.14 -26.78 -25.18
C LYS A 41 25.86 -25.95 -24.12
N THR A 42 26.94 -25.26 -24.47
CA THR A 42 27.65 -24.35 -23.55
C THR A 42 26.83 -23.10 -23.24
N GLU A 43 26.10 -22.54 -24.22
CA GLU A 43 25.23 -21.38 -24.01
C GLU A 43 23.99 -21.72 -23.17
N VAL A 44 23.33 -22.87 -23.43
CA VAL A 44 22.21 -23.37 -22.61
C VAL A 44 22.66 -23.79 -21.20
N GLU A 45 23.82 -24.44 -21.04
CA GLU A 45 24.37 -24.75 -19.70
C GLU A 45 24.78 -23.49 -18.93
N MET A 46 25.28 -22.45 -19.61
CA MET A 46 25.65 -21.18 -18.97
C MET A 46 24.41 -20.37 -18.53
N ASP A 47 23.34 -20.37 -19.33
CA ASP A 47 22.06 -19.73 -18.98
C ASP A 47 21.35 -20.50 -17.85
N THR A 48 21.37 -21.84 -17.90
CA THR A 48 20.81 -22.69 -16.82
C THR A 48 21.59 -22.55 -15.51
N ASN A 49 22.91 -22.48 -15.55
CA ASN A 49 23.73 -22.28 -14.35
C ASN A 49 23.54 -20.87 -13.76
N LYS A 50 23.41 -19.84 -14.61
CA LYS A 50 23.10 -18.48 -14.18
C LYS A 50 21.70 -18.37 -13.56
N GLU A 51 20.72 -19.07 -14.13
CA GLU A 51 19.37 -19.14 -13.56
C GLU A 51 19.35 -19.91 -12.22
N GLN A 52 20.11 -21.00 -12.12
CA GLN A 52 20.30 -21.76 -10.87
C GLN A 52 20.98 -20.92 -9.77
N ASP A 53 22.01 -20.14 -10.14
CA ASP A 53 22.71 -19.23 -9.23
C ASP A 53 21.77 -18.11 -8.75
N ASN A 54 20.98 -17.51 -9.65
CA ASN A 54 19.97 -16.52 -9.29
C ASN A 54 18.89 -17.10 -8.36
N ILE A 55 18.42 -18.33 -8.61
CA ILE A 55 17.44 -19.01 -7.73
C ILE A 55 18.04 -19.22 -6.34
N SER A 56 19.30 -19.64 -6.25
CA SER A 56 19.98 -19.80 -4.96
C SER A 56 20.13 -18.45 -4.24
N GLU A 57 20.48 -17.38 -4.95
CA GLU A 57 20.59 -16.03 -4.40
C GLU A 57 19.24 -15.52 -3.89
N TYR A 58 18.18 -15.57 -4.70
CA TYR A 58 16.84 -15.15 -4.28
C TYR A 58 16.29 -16.00 -3.13
N THR A 59 16.59 -17.30 -3.09
CA THR A 59 16.18 -18.15 -1.96
C THR A 59 16.87 -17.69 -0.68
N SER A 60 18.17 -17.40 -0.73
CA SER A 60 18.92 -16.89 0.42
C SER A 60 18.44 -15.51 0.88
N GLU A 61 18.06 -14.64 -0.06
CA GLU A 61 17.48 -13.33 0.26
C GLU A 61 16.10 -13.47 0.92
N LEU A 62 15.26 -14.36 0.42
CA LEU A 62 13.94 -14.64 1.01
C LEU A 62 14.06 -15.20 2.43
N GLU A 63 14.97 -16.15 2.67
CA GLU A 63 15.23 -16.70 4.01
C GLU A 63 15.74 -15.62 4.96
N SER A 64 16.65 -14.76 4.49
CA SER A 64 17.15 -13.61 5.25
C SER A 64 16.04 -12.63 5.60
N LEU A 65 15.18 -12.27 4.65
CA LEU A 65 14.05 -11.38 4.87
C LEU A 65 13.01 -11.99 5.81
N GLN A 66 12.76 -13.30 5.73
CA GLN A 66 11.89 -14.01 6.66
C GLN A 66 12.43 -13.95 8.07
N MET A 67 13.72 -14.27 8.26
CA MET A 67 14.36 -14.20 9.57
C MET A 67 14.34 -12.78 10.16
N GLN A 68 14.58 -11.76 9.33
CA GLN A 68 14.46 -10.37 9.74
C GLN A 68 13.03 -10.01 10.16
N THR A 69 12.03 -10.47 9.41
CA THR A 69 10.61 -10.24 9.71
C THR A 69 10.21 -10.90 11.03
N GLU A 70 10.63 -12.14 11.26
CA GLU A 70 10.38 -12.86 12.52
C GLU A 70 11.03 -12.14 13.70
N TYR A 71 12.29 -11.73 13.56
CA TYR A 71 13.02 -10.99 14.58
C TYR A 71 12.34 -9.66 14.91
N MET A 72 11.95 -8.88 13.90
CA MET A 72 11.21 -7.63 14.08
C MET A 72 9.86 -7.87 14.76
N ASN A 73 9.14 -8.93 14.39
CA ASN A 73 7.89 -9.31 15.03
C ASN A 73 8.08 -9.65 16.52
N MET A 74 9.12 -10.41 16.87
CA MET A 74 9.46 -10.71 18.26
C MET A 74 9.79 -9.43 19.06
N GLN A 75 10.57 -8.52 18.49
CA GLN A 75 10.86 -7.22 19.13
C GLN A 75 9.59 -6.40 19.33
N ASN A 76 8.72 -6.32 18.32
CA ASN A 76 7.45 -5.61 18.42
C ASN A 76 6.54 -6.20 19.50
N GLN A 77 6.43 -7.52 19.60
CA GLN A 77 5.66 -8.18 20.64
C GLN A 77 6.22 -7.89 22.05
N TYR A 78 7.55 -7.90 22.19
CA TYR A 78 8.20 -7.51 23.45
C TYR A 78 7.86 -6.07 23.82
N LEU A 79 8.03 -5.12 22.90
CA LEU A 79 7.71 -3.70 23.12
C LEU A 79 6.23 -3.50 23.49
N VAL A 80 5.31 -4.12 22.75
CA VAL A 80 3.87 -4.10 23.05
C VAL A 80 3.60 -4.64 24.46
N SER A 81 4.27 -5.71 24.88
CA SER A 81 4.11 -6.29 26.21
C SER A 81 4.60 -5.35 27.32
N VAL A 82 5.72 -4.66 27.12
CA VAL A 82 6.28 -3.68 28.06
C VAL A 82 5.36 -2.47 28.17
N ILE A 83 4.90 -1.94 27.03
CA ILE A 83 3.93 -0.82 26.99
C ILE A 83 2.66 -1.21 27.76
N LYS A 84 2.08 -2.39 27.48
CA LYS A 84 0.88 -2.89 28.20
C LYS A 84 1.12 -3.02 29.71
N GLN A 85 2.31 -3.39 30.15
CA GLN A 85 2.64 -3.44 31.58
C GLN A 85 2.76 -2.06 32.20
N MET A 86 3.42 -1.12 31.53
CA MET A 86 3.57 0.27 32.00
C MET A 86 2.21 0.96 32.12
N MET A 87 1.34 0.78 31.12
CA MET A 87 -0.01 1.38 31.08
C MET A 87 -0.91 0.96 32.26
N LYS A 88 -0.64 -0.18 32.93
CA LYS A 88 -1.43 -0.59 34.11
C LYS A 88 -1.34 0.40 35.27
N ASN A 89 -0.29 1.21 35.30
CA ASN A 89 -0.04 2.19 36.35
C ASN A 89 -0.44 3.60 35.95
N PHE A 90 -0.92 3.82 34.72
CA PHE A 90 -1.37 5.13 34.29
C PHE A 90 -2.69 5.48 34.98
N SER A 91 -2.79 6.72 35.45
CA SER A 91 -4.06 7.37 35.77
C SER A 91 -4.96 7.47 34.53
N ASN A 92 -6.23 7.84 34.73
CA ASN A 92 -7.13 8.05 33.60
C ASN A 92 -6.69 9.21 32.72
N GLU A 93 -6.10 10.24 33.31
CA GLU A 93 -5.57 11.43 32.65
C GLU A 93 -4.35 11.06 31.80
N GLU A 94 -3.40 10.31 32.35
CA GLU A 94 -2.23 9.80 31.62
C GLU A 94 -2.63 8.83 30.49
N MET A 95 -3.61 7.95 30.75
CA MET A 95 -4.18 7.07 29.72
C MET A 95 -4.82 7.87 28.59
N LEU A 96 -5.53 8.95 28.89
CA LEU A 96 -6.14 9.81 27.89
C LEU A 96 -5.06 10.51 27.05
N GLU A 97 -4.06 11.10 27.69
CA GLU A 97 -2.96 11.79 27.00
C GLU A 97 -2.18 10.81 26.10
N PHE A 98 -1.87 9.62 26.62
CA PHE A 98 -1.21 8.57 25.85
C PHE A 98 -2.05 8.11 24.66
N SER A 99 -3.37 8.00 24.83
CA SER A 99 -4.29 7.62 23.76
C SER A 99 -4.38 8.69 22.68
N LYS A 100 -4.43 9.96 23.07
CA LYS A 100 -4.43 11.12 22.17
C LYS A 100 -3.20 11.13 21.25
N LYS A 101 -2.04 10.67 21.73
CA LYS A 101 -0.78 10.60 20.98
C LYS A 101 -0.69 9.44 19.98
N GLN A 102 -1.66 8.52 19.97
CA GLN A 102 -1.68 7.42 19.00
C GLN A 102 -2.26 7.82 17.63
N PHE A 103 -2.84 9.01 17.55
CA PHE A 103 -3.40 9.58 16.35
C PHE A 103 -2.69 10.88 16.02
N VAL A 104 -2.15 10.96 14.82
CA VAL A 104 -1.54 12.16 14.27
C VAL A 104 -2.48 12.69 13.20
N TYR A 105 -2.80 13.97 13.29
CA TYR A 105 -3.63 14.66 12.32
C TYR A 105 -2.77 15.68 11.57
N GLU A 106 -3.04 15.85 10.29
CA GLU A 106 -2.37 16.85 9.48
C GLU A 106 -3.37 17.48 8.52
N LEU A 107 -3.44 18.81 8.52
CA LEU A 107 -4.21 19.55 7.53
C LEU A 107 -3.24 20.14 6.52
N GLN A 108 -3.46 19.81 5.25
CA GLN A 108 -2.62 20.19 4.14
C GLN A 108 -3.42 20.98 3.10
N VAL A 109 -2.72 21.87 2.40
CA VAL A 109 -3.21 22.54 1.20
C VAL A 109 -2.17 22.34 0.11
N ASN A 110 -2.56 21.74 -1.01
CA ASN A 110 -1.65 21.35 -2.09
C ASN A 110 -0.43 20.54 -1.61
N GLY A 111 -0.62 19.69 -0.59
CA GLY A 111 0.43 18.87 0.02
C GLY A 111 1.31 19.58 1.04
N GLU A 112 1.11 20.88 1.29
CA GLU A 112 1.85 21.63 2.31
C GLU A 112 1.04 21.74 3.60
N SER A 113 1.65 21.43 4.75
CA SER A 113 1.00 21.56 6.05
C SER A 113 0.66 23.02 6.36
N ILE A 114 -0.47 23.26 7.02
CA ILE A 114 -0.86 24.61 7.45
C ILE A 114 0.18 25.17 8.44
N PRO A 115 0.75 26.37 8.17
CA PRO A 115 1.71 26.99 9.09
C PRO A 115 1.02 27.46 10.38
N ARG A 116 1.81 27.64 11.44
CA ARG A 116 1.34 28.11 12.77
C ARG A 116 0.70 29.50 12.80
N ASN A 117 0.82 30.29 11.74
CA ASN A 117 0.12 31.57 11.59
C ASN A 117 -1.18 31.45 10.77
N GLU A 118 -1.56 30.21 10.42
CA GLU A 118 -2.83 29.80 9.81
C GLU A 118 -3.17 30.54 8.51
N ARG A 119 -2.16 31.13 7.89
CA ARG A 119 -2.22 31.85 6.63
C ARG A 119 -1.26 31.24 5.65
N LEU A 120 -1.80 30.68 4.59
CA LEU A 120 -1.04 30.11 3.50
C LEU A 120 -1.28 30.90 2.23
N ALA A 121 -0.22 31.14 1.48
CA ALA A 121 -0.29 31.73 0.15
C ALA A 121 0.04 30.65 -0.88
N ILE A 122 -0.87 30.39 -1.81
CA ILE A 122 -0.74 29.33 -2.80
C ILE A 122 -0.82 29.90 -4.23
N PRO A 123 -0.21 29.26 -5.23
CA PRO A 123 -0.37 29.70 -6.61
C PRO A 123 -1.80 29.52 -7.10
N GLN A 124 -2.22 30.35 -8.05
CA GLN A 124 -3.44 30.13 -8.83
C GLN A 124 -3.45 28.75 -9.53
N GLY A 125 -4.66 28.25 -9.80
CA GLY A 125 -4.89 26.97 -10.45
C GLY A 125 -5.64 25.98 -9.57
N ASP A 126 -5.15 24.75 -9.53
CA ASP A 126 -5.80 23.68 -8.77
C ASP A 126 -5.45 23.79 -7.29
N VAL A 127 -6.48 23.67 -6.46
CA VAL A 127 -6.35 23.76 -5.01
C VAL A 127 -6.98 22.53 -4.39
N GLU A 128 -6.22 21.87 -3.54
CA GLU A 128 -6.60 20.71 -2.77
C GLU A 128 -6.43 21.03 -1.28
N ILE A 129 -7.44 20.70 -0.48
CA ILE A 129 -7.40 20.78 0.98
C ILE A 129 -7.64 19.37 1.52
N LEU A 130 -6.70 18.83 2.26
CA LEU A 130 -6.72 17.46 2.78
C LEU A 130 -6.52 17.45 4.29
N LEU A 131 -7.39 16.74 5.00
CA LEU A 131 -7.19 16.36 6.39
C LEU A 131 -6.82 14.89 6.45
N LEU A 132 -5.64 14.61 7.00
CA LEU A 132 -5.08 13.28 7.16
C LEU A 132 -5.26 12.83 8.62
N GLU A 133 -5.64 11.57 8.81
CA GLU A 133 -5.58 10.86 10.08
C GLU A 133 -4.61 9.69 9.94
N LYS A 134 -3.56 9.68 10.75
CA LYS A 134 -2.60 8.58 10.86
C LYS A 134 -2.72 7.92 12.23
N GLY A 135 -3.09 6.65 12.23
CA GLY A 135 -3.03 5.80 13.42
C GLY A 135 -1.67 5.11 13.52
N MET A 136 -1.09 5.05 14.71
CA MET A 136 0.20 4.36 14.91
C MET A 136 0.13 2.83 14.75
N GLY A 137 -1.06 2.25 14.55
CA GLY A 137 -1.23 0.87 14.07
C GLY A 137 -0.90 -0.24 15.06
N TYR A 138 -0.73 0.07 16.35
CA TYR A 138 -0.39 -0.92 17.37
C TYR A 138 -1.57 -1.24 18.30
N ASP A 139 -1.86 -2.54 18.46
CA ASP A 139 -2.92 -3.07 19.33
C ASP A 139 -2.52 -3.13 20.82
N PHE A 140 -2.02 -2.03 21.37
CA PHE A 140 -1.78 -1.92 22.81
C PHE A 140 -2.87 -1.17 23.58
N LEU A 141 -3.63 -0.27 22.93
CA LEU A 141 -4.71 0.44 23.59
C LEU A 141 -5.97 -0.45 23.73
N PRO A 142 -6.59 -0.52 24.92
CA PRO A 142 -7.93 -1.06 25.04
C PRO A 142 -8.92 -0.26 24.16
N PRO A 143 -9.95 -0.88 23.54
CA PRO A 143 -10.85 -0.19 22.60
C PRO A 143 -11.48 1.09 23.14
N LYS A 144 -11.87 1.11 24.42
CA LYS A 144 -12.43 2.30 25.08
C LYS A 144 -11.46 3.50 25.08
N TRP A 145 -10.16 3.24 25.16
CA TRP A 145 -9.13 4.27 25.17
C TRP A 145 -8.75 4.70 23.75
N LEU A 146 -8.79 3.77 22.80
CA LEU A 146 -8.62 4.06 21.37
C LEU A 146 -9.62 5.13 20.91
N GLU A 147 -10.92 4.93 21.17
CA GLU A 147 -11.97 5.89 20.81
C GLU A 147 -11.80 7.26 21.47
N LYS A 148 -11.34 7.29 22.72
CA LYS A 148 -11.07 8.54 23.45
C LYS A 148 -9.85 9.31 22.94
N GLY A 149 -8.94 8.63 22.24
CA GLY A 149 -7.75 9.25 21.68
C GLY A 149 -8.01 9.99 20.36
N ARG A 150 -9.02 9.54 19.61
CA ARG A 150 -9.42 10.09 18.31
C ARG A 150 -10.17 11.41 18.46
N LEU A 151 -10.25 12.14 17.35
CA LEU A 151 -11.28 13.16 17.17
C LEU A 151 -12.66 12.50 17.28
N SER A 152 -13.61 13.20 17.88
CA SER A 152 -14.95 12.68 18.08
C SER A 152 -15.76 12.67 16.78
N GLY A 153 -16.18 11.49 16.31
CA GLY A 153 -16.97 11.38 15.07
C GLY A 153 -16.08 11.21 13.84
N ASP A 154 -16.57 11.64 12.68
CA ASP A 154 -15.75 11.65 11.46
C ASP A 154 -14.79 12.84 11.49
N TYR A 155 -13.49 12.59 11.28
CA TYR A 155 -12.48 13.64 11.37
C TYR A 155 -12.70 14.75 10.34
N ILE A 156 -13.30 14.46 9.18
CA ILE A 156 -13.56 15.49 8.17
C ILE A 156 -14.62 16.51 8.62
N ASP A 157 -15.54 16.10 9.50
CA ASP A 157 -16.58 16.97 10.08
C ASP A 157 -15.99 18.04 11.01
N HIS A 158 -14.71 17.90 11.39
CA HIS A 158 -13.99 18.92 12.15
C HIS A 158 -13.56 20.11 11.28
N ILE A 159 -13.74 20.08 9.96
CA ILE A 159 -13.66 21.23 9.06
C ILE A 159 -15.06 21.88 8.97
N LEU A 160 -15.16 23.10 9.48
CA LEU A 160 -16.39 23.86 9.65
C LEU A 160 -16.44 25.07 8.72
N ASN A 161 -17.65 25.53 8.41
CA ASN A 161 -17.90 26.78 7.67
C ASN A 161 -17.14 26.88 6.34
N PHE A 162 -16.92 25.76 5.68
CA PHE A 162 -16.24 25.70 4.39
C PHE A 162 -17.29 25.60 3.27
N ASP A 163 -17.31 26.59 2.38
CA ASP A 163 -18.20 26.56 1.22
C ASP A 163 -17.67 25.60 0.16
N THR A 164 -18.25 24.40 0.14
CA THR A 164 -17.87 23.31 -0.76
C THR A 164 -18.62 23.34 -2.10
N THR A 165 -19.43 24.37 -2.38
CA THR A 165 -20.30 24.43 -3.57
C THR A 165 -19.54 24.21 -4.89
N ASN A 166 -18.31 24.73 -4.99
CA ASN A 166 -17.44 24.61 -6.17
C ASN A 166 -16.28 23.62 -5.95
N TRP A 167 -16.42 22.71 -5.00
CA TRP A 167 -15.39 21.74 -4.64
C TRP A 167 -15.88 20.32 -4.88
N THR A 168 -14.97 19.46 -5.30
CA THR A 168 -15.19 18.03 -5.44
C THR A 168 -14.57 17.33 -4.23
N PRO A 169 -15.32 16.46 -3.52
CA PRO A 169 -14.73 15.68 -2.44
C PRO A 169 -13.65 14.73 -2.96
N LEU A 170 -12.63 14.50 -2.16
CA LEU A 170 -11.62 13.47 -2.39
C LEU A 170 -11.31 12.71 -1.10
N GLY A 171 -10.78 11.50 -1.27
CA GLY A 171 -10.27 10.73 -0.16
C GLY A 171 -9.30 9.65 -0.62
N THR A 172 -8.42 9.25 0.29
CA THR A 172 -7.52 8.12 0.14
C THR A 172 -7.62 7.27 1.39
N ASP A 173 -7.65 5.96 1.19
CA ASP A 173 -7.68 4.98 2.27
C ASP A 173 -6.43 4.11 2.16
N GLY A 174 -5.68 4.02 3.26
CA GLY A 174 -4.43 3.32 3.36
C GLY A 174 -4.31 2.60 4.69
N THR A 175 -3.41 1.62 4.78
CA THR A 175 -3.33 0.70 5.92
C THR A 175 -3.13 1.40 7.28
N VAL A 176 -2.42 2.54 7.31
CA VAL A 176 -2.09 3.27 8.54
C VAL A 176 -2.48 4.74 8.50
N ALA A 177 -2.91 5.22 7.34
CA ALA A 177 -3.22 6.63 7.11
C ALA A 177 -4.40 6.71 6.16
N THR A 178 -5.38 7.52 6.52
CA THR A 178 -6.49 7.91 5.66
C THR A 178 -6.46 9.41 5.46
N ALA A 179 -6.95 9.88 4.32
CA ALA A 179 -7.12 11.31 4.08
C ALA A 179 -8.50 11.55 3.48
N GLN A 180 -9.15 12.63 3.89
CA GLN A 180 -10.38 13.14 3.31
C GLN A 180 -10.24 14.63 3.05
N GLY A 181 -10.95 15.15 2.07
CA GLY A 181 -10.84 16.56 1.75
C GLY A 181 -11.60 16.98 0.50
N TYR A 182 -11.17 18.10 -0.06
CA TYR A 182 -11.85 18.78 -1.15
C TYR A 182 -10.84 19.33 -2.15
N LYS A 183 -11.16 19.25 -3.44
CA LYS A 183 -10.38 19.89 -4.50
C LYS A 183 -11.24 20.78 -5.37
N THR A 184 -10.67 21.84 -5.88
CA THR A 184 -11.25 22.69 -6.90
C THR A 184 -10.21 23.00 -7.98
N THR A 185 -10.68 23.46 -9.13
CA THR A 185 -9.83 23.75 -10.29
C THR A 185 -9.99 25.20 -10.70
N ASN A 186 -8.94 25.79 -11.25
CA ASN A 186 -8.95 27.14 -11.82
C ASN A 186 -9.27 28.27 -10.80
N MET A 187 -8.79 28.15 -9.56
CA MET A 187 -8.80 29.29 -8.62
C MET A 187 -7.94 30.43 -9.17
N LYS A 188 -8.45 31.66 -9.05
CA LYS A 188 -7.83 32.86 -9.62
C LYS A 188 -7.02 33.62 -8.58
N ALA A 189 -5.96 34.26 -9.02
CA ALA A 189 -5.22 35.22 -8.20
C ALA A 189 -6.16 36.26 -7.56
N GLY A 190 -5.98 36.49 -6.27
CA GLY A 190 -6.82 37.37 -5.44
C GLY A 190 -8.05 36.70 -4.82
N GLU A 191 -8.37 35.46 -5.18
CA GLU A 191 -9.37 34.67 -4.46
C GLU A 191 -8.86 34.27 -3.07
N ARG A 192 -9.81 34.10 -2.14
CA ARG A 192 -9.52 33.69 -0.77
C ARG A 192 -10.44 32.58 -0.35
N VAL A 193 -9.85 31.51 0.18
CA VAL A 193 -10.57 30.45 0.86
C VAL A 193 -10.46 30.67 2.37
N SER A 194 -11.56 30.51 3.08
CA SER A 194 -11.57 30.54 4.54
C SER A 194 -12.39 29.37 5.05
N LEU A 195 -11.83 28.67 6.04
CA LEU A 195 -12.51 27.61 6.76
C LEU A 195 -12.22 27.75 8.25
N ASN A 196 -13.08 27.15 9.07
CA ASN A 196 -12.87 27.00 10.49
C ASN A 196 -12.57 25.54 10.82
N ILE A 197 -11.91 25.31 11.95
CA ILE A 197 -11.76 23.99 12.55
C ILE A 197 -12.32 23.98 13.97
N THR A 198 -12.70 22.81 14.46
CA THR A 198 -13.07 22.64 15.88
C THR A 198 -11.90 22.91 16.82
N ASP A 199 -12.18 23.18 18.10
CA ASP A 199 -11.13 23.30 19.13
C ASP A 199 -10.32 22.00 19.31
N ASP A 200 -10.96 20.84 19.15
CA ASP A 200 -10.29 19.54 19.26
C ASP A 200 -9.27 19.36 18.14
N LEU A 201 -9.66 19.60 16.88
CA LEU A 201 -8.73 19.55 15.75
C LEU A 201 -7.62 20.61 15.86
N LYS A 202 -7.91 21.82 16.34
CA LYS A 202 -6.88 22.83 16.61
C LYS A 202 -5.84 22.33 17.63
N GLU A 203 -6.28 21.73 18.74
CA GLU A 203 -5.38 21.15 19.75
C GLU A 203 -4.47 20.09 19.12
N LYS A 204 -5.02 19.23 18.26
CA LYS A 204 -4.27 18.17 17.57
C LYS A 204 -3.28 18.69 16.53
N LEU A 205 -3.61 19.77 15.85
CA LEU A 205 -2.74 20.42 14.85
C LEU A 205 -1.74 21.40 15.47
N ASP A 206 -1.80 21.64 16.79
CA ASP A 206 -0.97 22.61 17.50
C ASP A 206 -1.04 24.03 16.89
N LEU A 207 -2.26 24.44 16.53
CA LEU A 207 -2.56 25.75 15.97
C LEU A 207 -3.04 26.73 17.05
N VAL A 208 -2.85 28.02 16.81
CA VAL A 208 -3.22 29.10 17.74
C VAL A 208 -4.68 29.50 17.57
N THR A 209 -5.20 29.45 16.34
CA THR A 209 -6.59 29.81 16.01
C THR A 209 -7.33 28.70 15.29
N ASN A 210 -8.66 28.75 15.39
CA ASN A 210 -9.56 27.85 14.67
C ASN A 210 -9.79 28.31 13.22
N LYS A 211 -9.30 29.48 12.81
CA LYS A 211 -9.58 30.05 11.49
C LYS A 211 -8.37 29.91 10.59
N ILE A 212 -8.57 29.29 9.43
CA ILE A 212 -7.55 29.09 8.42
C ILE A 212 -7.90 29.95 7.21
N GLN A 213 -6.90 30.66 6.69
CA GLN A 213 -7.01 31.52 5.53
C GLN A 213 -6.00 31.11 4.47
N ILE A 214 -6.49 30.92 3.25
CA ILE A 214 -5.69 30.56 2.10
C ILE A 214 -5.87 31.67 1.07
N ASP A 215 -4.80 32.38 0.77
CA ASP A 215 -4.77 33.46 -0.22
C ASP A 215 -4.18 32.90 -1.54
N VAL A 216 -4.89 33.07 -2.65
CA VAL A 216 -4.44 32.62 -3.97
C VAL A 216 -3.69 33.76 -4.67
N ASN A 217 -2.46 33.49 -5.11
CA ASN A 217 -1.55 34.46 -5.75
C ASN A 217 -1.41 34.26 -7.26
#